data_AF-A0A7S1SLS9-F1
#
_entry.id   AF-A0A7S1SLS9-F1
#
_cell.length_a   1.000
_cell.length_b   1.000
_cell.length_c   1.000
_cell.angle_alpha   90.00
_cell.angle_beta   90.00
_cell.angle_gamma   90.00
#
_symmetry.space_group_name_H-M   'P 1'
#
loop_
_entity.id
_entity.type
_entity.pdbx_description
1 polymer ?
#
loop_
_entity_poly.entity_id
_entity_poly.type
_entity_poly.pdbx_seq_one_letter_code
_entity_poly.pdbx_strand_id
1 'polypeptide(L)'
;AWAVGVGFSVGLMLIATALVVLVAPSAAGAGIAEVVAYLNGVEVPNFMTGKVFMVKFLSCSAAVASGAPVGPEGPIIHMGAILGSFLSQGQSAMLKCSSSLFTTLRNSRDRRDFITLGVAVGVAAAFKAPVGGLLFTYEEMASHWNVSLTWKIFVGCVVAVLARQLLDGWVFYWYNDVDDKGAVTATSPFSQMSVWVRFAFETDLLSIAIMVLGTCLIGLLCGALAVPFTLINTRMARWRTVLFGGKRRW
;
A
#
# COMPACT_ATOMS: atom_id res chain seq x y z
N ALA A 1 -7.32 27.16 -20.21
CA ALA A 1 -6.29 26.30 -19.59
C ALA A 1 -6.66 25.91 -18.16
N TRP A 2 -6.71 26.85 -17.21
CA TRP A 2 -7.02 26.56 -15.79
C TRP A 2 -8.37 25.86 -15.56
N ALA A 3 -9.44 26.31 -16.20
CA ALA A 3 -10.76 25.67 -16.09
C ALA A 3 -10.78 24.21 -16.58
N VAL A 4 -9.95 23.88 -17.59
CA VAL A 4 -9.84 22.52 -18.11
C VAL A 4 -9.10 21.63 -17.11
N GLY A 5 -8.00 22.12 -16.53
CA GLY A 5 -7.25 21.39 -15.50
C GLY A 5 -8.10 21.14 -14.24
N VAL A 6 -8.78 22.17 -13.74
CA VAL A 6 -9.69 22.04 -12.59
C VAL A 6 -10.85 21.11 -12.92
N GLY A 7 -11.46 21.23 -14.10
CA GLY A 7 -12.55 20.36 -14.55
C GLY A 7 -12.13 18.90 -14.61
N PHE A 8 -10.92 18.61 -15.11
CA PHE A 8 -10.38 17.26 -15.15
C PHE A 8 -10.14 16.67 -13.76
N SER A 9 -9.47 17.42 -12.87
CA SER A 9 -9.24 17.01 -11.48
C SER A 9 -10.54 16.75 -10.72
N VAL A 10 -11.52 17.65 -10.85
CA VAL A 10 -12.84 17.49 -10.22
C VAL A 10 -13.57 16.28 -10.80
N GLY A 11 -13.55 16.08 -12.11
CA GLY A 11 -14.17 14.93 -12.77
C GLY A 11 -13.61 13.60 -12.25
N LEU A 12 -12.29 13.46 -12.17
CA LEU A 12 -11.64 12.26 -11.64
C LEU A 12 -11.94 12.03 -10.16
N MET A 13 -11.95 13.09 -9.36
CA MET A 13 -12.28 12.99 -7.93
C MET A 13 -13.75 12.59 -7.71
N LEU A 14 -14.66 13.08 -8.54
CA LEU A 14 -16.07 12.68 -8.52
C LEU A 14 -16.24 11.20 -8.87
N ILE A 15 -15.53 10.71 -9.89
CA ILE A 15 -15.53 9.28 -10.26
C ILE A 15 -14.98 8.43 -9.09
N ALA A 16 -13.84 8.82 -8.52
CA ALA A 16 -13.24 8.13 -7.38
C ALA A 16 -14.21 8.06 -6.19
N THR A 17 -14.85 9.17 -5.86
CA THR A 17 -15.81 9.27 -4.76
C THR A 17 -17.08 8.47 -5.05
N ALA A 18 -17.62 8.53 -6.26
CA ALA A 18 -18.81 7.79 -6.67
C ALA A 18 -18.58 6.27 -6.58
N LEU A 19 -17.42 5.78 -7.00
CA LEU A 19 -17.05 4.36 -6.86
C LEU A 19 -17.06 3.93 -5.38
N VAL A 20 -16.44 4.70 -4.49
CA VAL A 20 -16.38 4.34 -3.06
C VAL A 20 -17.77 4.46 -2.41
N VAL A 21 -18.48 5.57 -2.60
CA VAL A 21 -19.73 5.84 -1.90
C VAL A 21 -20.88 4.96 -2.41
N LEU A 22 -20.99 4.75 -3.73
CA LEU A 22 -22.13 4.03 -4.31
C LEU A 22 -21.89 2.52 -4.41
N VAL A 23 -20.65 2.09 -4.65
CA VAL A 23 -20.34 0.67 -4.93
C VAL A 23 -19.87 -0.06 -3.68
N ALA A 24 -18.83 0.41 -3.00
CA ALA A 24 -18.25 -0.27 -1.84
C ALA A 24 -17.73 0.73 -0.80
N PRO A 25 -18.55 1.16 0.18
CA PRO A 25 -18.14 2.13 1.19
C PRO A 25 -17.03 1.61 2.10
N SER A 26 -16.90 0.28 2.24
CA SER A 26 -15.78 -0.38 2.95
C SER A 26 -14.42 -0.16 2.29
N ALA A 27 -14.36 0.37 1.07
CA ALA A 27 -13.12 0.73 0.39
C ALA A 27 -12.56 2.10 0.83
N ALA A 28 -13.31 2.88 1.62
CA ALA A 28 -12.91 4.22 2.04
C ALA A 28 -11.59 4.21 2.86
N GLY A 29 -10.79 5.26 2.71
CA GLY A 29 -9.53 5.42 3.44
C GLY A 29 -8.41 4.45 3.02
N ALA A 30 -7.35 4.37 3.83
CA ALA A 30 -6.21 3.50 3.57
C ALA A 30 -6.58 2.01 3.71
N GLY A 31 -7.31 1.64 4.76
CA GLY A 31 -7.62 0.24 5.08
C GLY A 31 -6.64 -0.42 6.06
N ILE A 32 -5.61 0.30 6.51
CA ILE A 32 -4.57 -0.24 7.41
C ILE A 32 -5.17 -0.58 8.78
N ALA A 33 -5.95 0.34 9.36
CA ALA A 33 -6.54 0.15 10.68
C ALA A 33 -7.49 -1.07 10.72
N GLU A 34 -8.24 -1.31 9.65
CA GLU A 34 -9.12 -2.47 9.50
C GLU A 34 -8.33 -3.78 9.40
N VAL A 35 -7.19 -3.77 8.70
CA VAL A 35 -6.29 -4.93 8.63
C VAL A 35 -5.64 -5.21 9.99
N VAL A 36 -5.18 -4.17 10.70
CA VAL A 36 -4.67 -4.29 12.08
C VAL A 36 -5.74 -4.86 13.01
N ALA A 37 -6.97 -4.34 12.94
CA ALA A 37 -8.08 -4.84 13.74
C ALA A 37 -8.35 -6.33 13.47
N TYR A 38 -8.33 -6.75 12.20
CA TYR A 38 -8.50 -8.15 11.82
C TYR A 38 -7.38 -9.06 12.32
N LEU A 39 -6.12 -8.62 12.21
CA LEU A 39 -4.97 -9.38 12.72
C LEU A 39 -4.95 -9.45 14.25
N ASN A 40 -5.52 -8.45 14.93
CA ASN A 40 -5.80 -8.48 16.36
C ASN A 40 -7.01 -9.33 16.75
N GLY A 41 -7.70 -9.92 15.76
CA GLY A 41 -8.80 -10.85 15.97
C GLY A 41 -10.20 -10.25 15.99
N VAL A 42 -10.36 -8.99 15.60
CA VAL A 42 -11.67 -8.36 15.43
C VAL A 42 -12.24 -8.70 14.05
N GLU A 43 -13.44 -9.26 14.01
CA GLU A 43 -14.12 -9.50 12.74
C GLU A 43 -14.70 -8.20 12.18
N VAL A 44 -14.09 -7.68 11.11
CA VAL A 44 -14.61 -6.54 10.35
C VAL A 44 -15.46 -7.08 9.19
N PRO A 45 -16.75 -6.77 9.09
CA PRO A 45 -17.60 -7.31 8.03
C PRO A 45 -17.23 -6.71 6.66
N ASN A 46 -17.24 -7.56 5.62
CA ASN A 46 -17.15 -7.17 4.21
C ASN A 46 -15.90 -6.37 3.77
N PHE A 47 -14.83 -6.32 4.57
CA PHE A 47 -13.63 -5.53 4.24
C PHE A 47 -12.69 -6.22 3.24
N MET A 48 -12.58 -7.56 3.25
CA MET A 48 -11.70 -8.34 2.37
C MET A 48 -12.43 -9.01 1.20
N THR A 49 -13.25 -8.25 0.47
CA THR A 49 -14.03 -8.77 -0.67
C THR A 49 -13.42 -8.34 -2.00
N GLY A 50 -13.55 -9.14 -3.06
CA GLY A 50 -12.97 -8.83 -4.38
C GLY A 50 -13.54 -7.53 -4.97
N LYS A 51 -14.80 -7.24 -4.64
CA LYS A 51 -15.45 -5.95 -4.90
C LYS A 51 -14.69 -4.78 -4.28
N VAL A 52 -14.26 -4.89 -3.02
CA VAL A 52 -13.50 -3.84 -2.32
C VAL A 52 -12.14 -3.65 -2.97
N PHE A 53 -11.47 -4.74 -3.36
CA PHE A 53 -10.20 -4.69 -4.07
C PHE A 53 -10.30 -3.91 -5.39
N MET A 54 -11.27 -4.26 -6.24
CA MET A 54 -11.49 -3.58 -7.53
C MET A 54 -11.86 -2.11 -7.36
N VAL A 55 -12.79 -1.80 -6.45
CA VAL A 55 -13.20 -0.41 -6.18
C VAL A 55 -12.03 0.40 -5.65
N LYS A 56 -11.27 -0.14 -4.69
CA LYS A 56 -10.13 0.56 -4.09
C LYS A 56 -9.02 0.81 -5.11
N PHE A 57 -8.72 -0.15 -5.99
CA PHE A 57 -7.77 0.05 -7.08
C PHE A 57 -8.18 1.20 -7.99
N LEU A 58 -9.39 1.15 -8.56
CA LEU A 58 -9.87 2.16 -9.51
C LEU A 58 -10.05 3.53 -8.87
N SER A 59 -10.60 3.59 -7.64
CA SER A 59 -10.79 4.86 -6.93
C SER A 59 -9.46 5.49 -6.54
N CYS A 60 -8.48 4.68 -6.14
CA CYS A 60 -7.15 5.18 -5.79
C CYS A 60 -6.42 5.72 -7.02
N SER A 61 -6.45 4.99 -8.14
CA SER A 61 -5.85 5.46 -9.39
C SER A 61 -6.46 6.79 -9.86
N ALA A 62 -7.79 6.91 -9.82
CA ALA A 62 -8.47 8.16 -10.17
C ALA A 62 -8.17 9.30 -9.17
N ALA A 63 -8.08 9.01 -7.87
CA ALA A 63 -7.75 10.01 -6.86
C ALA A 63 -6.32 10.54 -7.00
N VAL A 64 -5.34 9.67 -7.25
CA VAL A 64 -3.94 10.07 -7.50
C VAL A 64 -3.84 10.85 -8.83
N ALA A 65 -4.49 10.36 -9.89
CA ALA A 65 -4.52 11.04 -11.18
C ALA A 65 -5.21 12.43 -11.14
N SER A 66 -6.10 12.66 -10.17
CA SER A 66 -6.74 13.97 -9.98
C SER A 66 -5.80 15.06 -9.43
N GLY A 67 -4.62 14.67 -8.92
CA GLY A 67 -3.66 15.58 -8.28
C GLY A 67 -4.03 15.95 -6.83
N ALA A 68 -4.93 15.21 -6.20
CA ALA A 68 -5.23 15.38 -4.78
C ALA A 68 -4.02 15.02 -3.91
N PRO A 69 -3.87 15.63 -2.70
CA PRO A 69 -2.78 15.35 -1.78
C PRO A 69 -2.99 14.00 -1.07
N VAL A 70 -3.02 12.92 -1.84
CA VAL A 70 -3.24 11.54 -1.41
C VAL A 70 -2.23 10.63 -2.11
N GLY A 71 -1.83 9.56 -1.42
CA GLY A 71 -0.87 8.58 -1.93
C GLY A 71 -1.47 7.17 -2.08
N PRO A 72 -0.95 6.35 -3.00
CA PRO A 72 -1.41 4.97 -3.20
C PRO A 72 -0.85 3.96 -2.18
N GLU A 73 0.13 4.35 -1.37
CA GLU A 73 0.91 3.46 -0.52
C GLU A 73 0.02 2.73 0.50
N GLY A 74 -0.85 3.46 1.21
CA GLY A 74 -1.78 2.86 2.17
C GLY A 74 -2.76 1.87 1.53
N PRO A 75 -3.49 2.26 0.46
CA PRO A 75 -4.37 1.35 -0.26
C PRO A 75 -3.68 0.09 -0.80
N ILE A 76 -2.43 0.15 -1.25
CA ILE A 76 -1.67 -1.02 -1.73
C ILE A 76 -1.49 -2.06 -0.63
N ILE A 77 -1.23 -1.64 0.61
CA ILE A 77 -1.09 -2.54 1.75
C ILE A 77 -2.39 -3.31 2.00
N HIS A 78 -3.53 -2.63 1.98
CA HIS A 78 -4.83 -3.27 2.13
C HIS A 78 -5.14 -4.20 0.94
N MET A 79 -4.85 -3.78 -0.28
CA MET A 79 -5.00 -4.65 -1.47
C MET A 79 -4.15 -5.93 -1.37
N GLY A 80 -2.92 -5.83 -0.87
CA GLY A 80 -2.06 -6.97 -0.56
C GLY A 80 -2.69 -7.91 0.49
N ALA A 81 -3.27 -7.36 1.55
CA ALA A 81 -4.00 -8.12 2.57
C ALA A 81 -5.17 -8.92 1.97
N ILE A 82 -5.94 -8.28 1.07
CA ILE A 82 -7.07 -8.92 0.37
C ILE A 82 -6.58 -10.08 -0.51
N LEU A 83 -5.51 -9.87 -1.28
CA LEU A 83 -4.91 -10.91 -2.11
C LEU A 83 -4.41 -12.09 -1.25
N GLY A 84 -3.75 -11.81 -0.12
CA GLY A 84 -3.35 -12.83 0.85
C GLY A 84 -4.53 -13.66 1.36
N SER A 85 -5.64 -13.00 1.71
CA SER A 85 -6.87 -13.70 2.13
C SER A 85 -7.46 -14.58 1.03
N PHE A 86 -7.39 -14.18 -0.25
CA PHE A 86 -7.89 -15.01 -1.36
C PHE A 86 -6.99 -16.20 -1.65
N LEU A 87 -5.66 -16.01 -1.58
CA LEU A 87 -4.70 -17.07 -1.79
C LEU A 87 -4.81 -18.17 -0.72
N SER A 88 -5.04 -17.79 0.55
CA SER A 88 -5.26 -18.77 1.63
C SER A 88 -6.52 -19.62 1.42
N GLN A 89 -7.63 -19.00 1.01
CA GLN A 89 -8.89 -19.74 0.87
C GLN A 89 -8.97 -20.55 -0.42
N GLY A 90 -8.26 -20.12 -1.47
CA GLY A 90 -8.32 -20.72 -2.81
C GLY A 90 -9.72 -20.69 -3.43
N GLN A 91 -10.57 -19.79 -2.92
CA GLN A 91 -11.93 -19.57 -3.38
C GLN A 91 -12.10 -18.09 -3.68
N SER A 92 -12.58 -17.79 -4.87
CA SER A 92 -13.02 -16.44 -5.20
C SER A 92 -14.53 -16.44 -5.33
N ALA A 93 -15.21 -15.84 -4.35
CA ALA A 93 -16.66 -15.63 -4.41
C ALA A 93 -17.06 -14.77 -5.63
N MET A 94 -16.15 -13.91 -6.10
CA MET A 94 -16.38 -13.05 -7.27
C MET A 94 -16.22 -13.79 -8.60
N LEU A 95 -15.25 -14.71 -8.69
CA LEU A 95 -15.00 -15.50 -9.91
C LEU A 95 -15.74 -16.85 -9.91
N LYS A 96 -16.46 -17.20 -8.82
CA LYS A 96 -17.11 -18.50 -8.61
C LYS A 96 -16.19 -19.71 -8.84
N CYS A 97 -14.88 -19.53 -8.67
CA CYS A 97 -13.87 -20.58 -8.81
C CYS A 97 -13.44 -21.04 -7.41
N SER A 98 -13.48 -22.35 -7.18
CA SER A 98 -12.97 -23.00 -5.98
C SER A 98 -11.91 -24.01 -6.39
N SER A 99 -10.67 -23.75 -6.05
CA SER A 99 -9.59 -24.73 -6.22
C SER A 99 -9.59 -25.71 -5.06
N SER A 100 -9.53 -27.01 -5.37
CA SER A 100 -9.38 -28.07 -4.36
C SER A 100 -7.97 -28.12 -3.76
N LEU A 101 -6.98 -27.45 -4.36
CA LEU A 101 -5.57 -27.50 -3.94
C LEU A 101 -5.29 -26.78 -2.63
N PHE A 102 -6.16 -25.84 -2.23
CA PHE A 102 -5.95 -24.99 -1.04
C PHE A 102 -6.89 -25.33 0.12
N THR A 103 -7.60 -26.47 0.06
CA THR A 103 -8.55 -26.88 1.10
C THR A 103 -7.88 -27.02 2.48
N THR A 104 -6.65 -27.52 2.53
CA THR A 104 -5.85 -27.67 3.77
C THR A 104 -5.49 -26.31 4.40
N LEU A 105 -5.42 -25.23 3.62
CA LEU A 105 -5.06 -23.88 4.09
C LEU A 105 -6.26 -23.04 4.53
N ARG A 106 -7.48 -23.61 4.53
CA ARG A 106 -8.72 -22.95 4.96
C ARG A 106 -8.87 -22.90 6.49
N ASN A 107 -7.77 -22.62 7.18
CA ASN A 107 -7.72 -22.44 8.62
C ASN A 107 -7.59 -20.94 8.95
N SER A 108 -8.20 -20.50 10.06
CA SER A 108 -8.10 -19.11 10.51
C SER A 108 -6.67 -18.69 10.83
N ARG A 109 -5.83 -19.62 11.30
CA ARG A 109 -4.41 -19.38 11.55
C ARG A 109 -3.66 -19.11 10.26
N ASP A 110 -3.73 -20.03 9.30
CA ASP A 110 -3.04 -19.89 8.02
C ASP A 110 -3.56 -18.67 7.25
N ARG A 111 -4.86 -18.40 7.31
CA ARG A 111 -5.45 -17.19 6.72
C ARG A 111 -4.82 -15.91 7.26
N ARG A 112 -4.60 -15.82 8.58
CA ARG A 112 -3.89 -14.66 9.17
C ARG A 112 -2.45 -14.60 8.69
N ASP A 113 -1.73 -15.72 8.65
CA ASP A 113 -0.34 -15.77 8.17
C ASP A 113 -0.22 -15.32 6.70
N PHE A 114 -1.14 -15.74 5.82
CA PHE A 114 -1.20 -15.30 4.42
C PHE A 114 -1.61 -13.83 4.26
N ILE A 115 -2.49 -13.31 5.12
CA ILE A 115 -2.83 -11.90 5.14
C ILE A 115 -1.62 -11.07 5.56
N THR A 116 -0.92 -11.44 6.63
CA THR A 116 0.32 -10.80 7.08
C THR A 116 1.38 -10.81 5.98
N LEU A 117 1.54 -11.94 5.29
CA LEU A 117 2.40 -12.06 4.10
C LEU A 117 1.99 -11.07 3.00
N GLY A 118 0.70 -11.00 2.66
CA GLY A 118 0.18 -10.12 1.62
C GLY A 118 0.37 -8.63 1.95
N VAL A 119 0.19 -8.24 3.22
CA VAL A 119 0.49 -6.90 3.72
C VAL A 119 1.97 -6.59 3.53
N ALA A 120 2.87 -7.47 3.98
CA ALA A 120 4.31 -7.24 3.91
C ALA A 120 4.81 -7.10 2.47
N VAL A 121 4.31 -7.96 1.58
CA VAL A 121 4.55 -7.90 0.14
C VAL A 121 4.04 -6.58 -0.45
N GLY A 122 2.84 -6.13 -0.04
CA GLY A 122 2.28 -4.85 -0.46
C GLY A 122 3.16 -3.66 -0.05
N VAL A 123 3.63 -3.63 1.20
CA VAL A 123 4.55 -2.60 1.71
C VAL A 123 5.87 -2.64 0.94
N ALA A 124 6.47 -3.82 0.79
CA ALA A 124 7.72 -4.00 0.07
C ALA A 124 7.61 -3.54 -1.40
N ALA A 125 6.50 -3.84 -2.07
CA ALA A 125 6.22 -3.41 -3.43
C ALA A 125 6.00 -1.89 -3.55
N ALA A 126 5.38 -1.25 -2.54
CA ALA A 126 5.13 0.18 -2.51
C ALA A 126 6.45 0.98 -2.30
N PHE A 127 7.30 0.55 -1.36
CA PHE A 127 8.51 1.29 -0.97
C PHE A 127 9.80 0.77 -1.60
N LYS A 128 9.75 -0.28 -2.42
CA LYS A 128 10.93 -0.94 -3.03
C LYS A 128 11.95 -1.41 -1.98
N ALA A 129 11.48 -1.73 -0.77
CA ALA A 129 12.31 -2.07 0.38
C ALA A 129 11.83 -3.40 1.00
N PRO A 130 12.46 -4.54 0.68
CA PRO A 130 11.96 -5.84 1.14
C PRO A 130 12.09 -6.02 2.66
N VAL A 131 13.21 -5.59 3.24
CA VAL A 131 13.43 -5.61 4.70
C VAL A 131 12.52 -4.61 5.40
N GLY A 132 12.31 -3.42 4.82
CA GLY A 132 11.39 -2.42 5.33
C GLY A 132 9.95 -2.94 5.39
N GLY A 133 9.49 -3.65 4.36
CA GLY A 133 8.18 -4.29 4.36
C GLY A 133 8.02 -5.36 5.44
N LEU A 134 9.04 -6.20 5.63
CA LEU A 134 9.06 -7.21 6.70
C LEU A 134 8.98 -6.55 8.08
N LEU A 135 9.85 -5.59 8.37
CA LEU A 135 9.91 -4.90 9.67
C LEU A 135 8.65 -4.09 9.95
N PHE A 136 8.11 -3.39 8.96
CA PHE A 136 6.85 -2.67 9.10
C PHE A 136 5.72 -3.62 9.52
N THR A 137 5.61 -4.79 8.89
CA THR A 137 4.59 -5.77 9.30
C THR A 137 4.85 -6.40 10.65
N TYR A 138 6.11 -6.53 11.03
CA TYR A 138 6.50 -6.99 12.36
C TYR A 138 6.10 -6.00 13.45
N GLU A 139 6.32 -4.70 13.21
CA GLU A 139 6.07 -3.63 14.18
C GLU A 139 4.58 -3.25 14.28
N GLU A 140 3.91 -3.05 13.14
CA GLU A 140 2.58 -2.43 13.10
C GLU A 140 1.42 -3.44 13.01
N MET A 141 1.68 -4.64 12.50
CA MET A 141 0.60 -5.54 12.05
C MET A 141 0.56 -6.89 12.78
N ALA A 142 1.66 -7.32 13.40
CA ALA A 142 1.77 -8.63 14.03
C ALA A 142 1.48 -8.59 15.54
N SER A 143 0.36 -9.19 15.94
CA SER A 143 0.07 -9.52 17.35
C SER A 143 0.74 -10.83 17.80
N HIS A 144 1.04 -11.71 16.84
CA HIS A 144 1.72 -12.99 17.07
C HIS A 144 2.68 -13.26 15.92
N TRP A 145 3.91 -13.70 16.24
CA TRP A 145 4.95 -13.87 15.24
C TRP A 145 5.68 -15.20 15.38
N ASN A 146 5.96 -15.84 14.24
CA ASN A 146 6.72 -17.08 14.17
C ASN A 146 7.96 -16.87 13.29
N VAL A 147 9.13 -17.32 13.77
CA VAL A 147 10.40 -17.22 13.03
C VAL A 147 10.33 -17.91 11.65
N SER A 148 9.58 -19.02 11.55
CA SER A 148 9.36 -19.70 10.26
C SER A 148 8.53 -18.85 9.29
N LEU A 149 7.61 -18.03 9.81
CA LEU A 149 6.84 -17.09 9.00
C LEU A 149 7.70 -15.93 8.51
N THR A 150 8.65 -15.43 9.32
CA THR A 150 9.61 -14.39 8.93
C THR A 150 10.28 -14.72 7.60
N TRP A 151 10.77 -15.95 7.45
CA TRP A 151 11.50 -16.35 6.25
C TRP A 151 10.60 -16.36 5.01
N LYS A 152 9.37 -16.86 5.17
CA LYS A 152 8.36 -16.86 4.08
C LYS A 152 8.02 -15.44 3.67
N ILE A 153 7.85 -14.53 4.64
CA ILE A 153 7.59 -13.11 4.38
C ILE A 153 8.77 -12.46 3.68
N PHE A 154 9.98 -12.66 4.18
CA PHE A 154 11.18 -12.09 3.59
C PHE A 154 11.36 -12.50 2.13
N VAL A 155 11.26 -13.80 1.83
CA VAL A 155 11.35 -14.30 0.46
C VAL A 155 10.22 -13.72 -0.41
N GLY A 156 8.99 -13.65 0.10
CA GLY A 156 7.87 -13.03 -0.60
C GLY A 156 8.12 -11.56 -0.95
N CYS A 157 8.64 -10.78 0.00
CA CYS A 157 9.00 -9.38 -0.21
C CYS A 157 10.11 -9.22 -1.25
N VAL A 158 11.14 -10.06 -1.23
CA VAL A 158 12.22 -10.04 -2.23
C VAL A 158 11.67 -10.33 -3.62
N VAL A 159 10.84 -11.37 -3.77
CA VAL A 159 10.20 -11.72 -5.05
C VAL A 159 9.32 -10.57 -5.54
N ALA A 160 8.57 -9.92 -4.65
CA ALA A 160 7.71 -8.79 -5.01
C ALA A 160 8.51 -7.58 -5.51
N VAL A 161 9.61 -7.24 -4.84
CA VAL A 161 10.49 -6.13 -5.26
C VAL A 161 11.16 -6.45 -6.60
N LEU A 162 11.64 -7.69 -6.79
CA LEU A 162 12.21 -8.13 -8.06
C LEU A 162 11.17 -8.06 -9.19
N ALA A 163 9.97 -8.58 -8.97
CA ALA A 163 8.87 -8.51 -9.94
C ALA A 163 8.51 -7.05 -10.28
N ARG A 164 8.46 -6.18 -9.26
CA ARG A 164 8.19 -4.76 -9.44
C ARG A 164 9.26 -4.06 -10.27
N GLN A 165 10.54 -4.37 -10.02
CA GLN A 165 11.68 -3.83 -10.78
C GLN A 165 11.68 -4.32 -12.23
N LEU A 166 11.38 -5.60 -12.46
CA LEU A 166 11.20 -6.13 -13.82
C LEU A 166 10.12 -5.35 -14.55
N LEU A 167 8.93 -5.19 -13.94
CA LEU A 167 7.84 -4.43 -14.55
C LEU A 167 8.21 -2.97 -14.83
N ASP A 168 8.94 -2.30 -13.92
CA ASP A 168 9.47 -0.94 -14.19
C ASP A 168 10.40 -0.93 -15.41
N GLY A 169 11.31 -1.90 -15.51
CA GLY A 169 12.22 -2.05 -16.66
C GLY A 169 11.47 -2.29 -17.97
N TRP A 170 10.43 -3.12 -17.95
CA TRP A 170 9.57 -3.39 -19.12
C TRP A 170 8.78 -2.15 -19.56
N VAL A 171 8.18 -1.42 -18.61
CA VAL A 171 7.45 -0.19 -18.93
C VAL A 171 8.39 0.88 -19.47
N PHE A 172 9.57 1.03 -18.87
CA PHE A 172 10.60 1.96 -19.35
C PHE A 172 11.07 1.58 -20.76
N TYR A 173 11.30 0.29 -21.02
CA TYR A 173 11.63 -0.20 -22.36
C TYR A 173 10.53 0.19 -23.35
N TRP A 174 9.27 -0.18 -23.08
CA TRP A 174 8.16 0.09 -23.99
C TRP A 174 7.92 1.59 -24.26
N TYR A 175 8.11 2.46 -23.27
CA TYR A 175 7.95 3.90 -23.44
C TYR A 175 9.09 4.55 -24.24
N ASN A 176 10.32 4.03 -24.14
CA ASN A 176 11.51 4.61 -24.78
C ASN A 176 11.99 3.84 -26.03
N ASP A 177 11.29 2.78 -26.46
CA ASP A 177 11.64 1.98 -27.65
C ASP A 177 11.31 2.69 -28.97
N VAL A 178 10.62 3.85 -28.95
CA VAL A 178 10.24 4.59 -30.15
C VAL A 178 10.75 6.04 -30.10
N ASP A 179 12.01 6.24 -30.49
CA ASP A 179 12.44 7.54 -31.00
C ASP A 179 12.05 7.67 -32.48
N ASP A 180 11.55 8.84 -32.90
CA ASP A 180 11.16 9.24 -34.26
C ASP A 180 12.25 9.04 -35.35
N LYS A 181 13.44 8.55 -34.99
CA LYS A 181 14.62 8.37 -35.85
C LYS A 181 15.05 6.90 -36.03
N GLY A 182 14.31 5.92 -35.50
CA GLY A 182 14.56 4.50 -35.76
C GLY A 182 15.84 3.92 -35.14
N ALA A 183 16.43 4.60 -34.16
CA ALA A 183 17.54 4.07 -33.37
C ALA A 183 16.99 3.41 -32.10
N VAL A 184 17.23 2.11 -31.92
CA VAL A 184 16.94 1.39 -30.67
C VAL A 184 17.91 1.89 -29.60
N THR A 185 17.49 2.84 -28.78
CA THR A 185 18.24 3.35 -27.63
C THR A 185 18.02 2.52 -26.36
N ALA A 186 17.04 1.61 -26.37
CA ALA A 186 16.66 0.82 -25.22
C ALA A 186 17.61 -0.38 -25.01
N THR A 187 18.53 -0.23 -24.07
CA THR A 187 19.20 -1.39 -23.42
C THR A 187 18.16 -2.29 -22.77
N SER A 188 18.44 -3.59 -22.69
CA SER A 188 17.50 -4.63 -22.23
C SER A 188 16.70 -4.23 -20.97
N PRO A 189 15.46 -4.73 -20.77
CA PRO A 189 14.64 -4.41 -19.60
C PRO A 189 15.30 -4.74 -18.25
N PHE A 190 16.38 -5.53 -18.26
CA PHE A 190 17.20 -5.87 -17.10
C PHE A 190 18.25 -4.81 -16.75
N SER A 191 18.60 -3.90 -17.66
CA SER A 191 19.65 -2.90 -17.44
C SER A 191 19.29 -1.87 -16.36
N GLN A 192 18.01 -1.71 -16.06
CA GLN A 192 17.48 -0.80 -15.03
C GLN A 192 17.31 -1.47 -13.65
N MET A 193 17.67 -2.76 -13.49
CA MET A 193 17.56 -3.47 -12.20
C MET A 193 18.68 -3.12 -11.20
N SER A 194 19.35 -1.98 -11.35
CA SER A 194 20.36 -1.52 -10.41
C SER A 194 19.70 -0.78 -9.23
N VAL A 195 19.81 -1.36 -8.03
CA VAL A 195 19.48 -0.67 -6.77
C VAL A 195 20.67 0.19 -6.38
N TRP A 196 20.59 1.50 -6.61
CA TRP A 196 21.61 2.43 -6.15
C TRP A 196 21.36 2.80 -4.69
N VAL A 197 22.10 2.19 -3.77
CA VAL A 197 22.18 2.67 -2.40
C VAL A 197 23.37 3.60 -2.31
N ARG A 198 23.12 4.92 -2.31
CA ARG A 198 24.16 5.93 -2.10
C ARG A 198 24.54 5.95 -0.63
N PHE A 199 25.58 5.21 -0.27
CA PHE A 199 26.23 5.37 1.02
C PHE A 199 27.27 6.48 0.92
N ALA A 200 26.90 7.69 1.31
CA ALA A 200 27.86 8.76 1.56
C ALA A 200 28.30 8.65 3.02
N PHE A 201 29.48 8.07 3.26
CA PHE A 201 30.08 8.02 4.59
C PHE A 201 31.02 9.22 4.75
N GLU A 202 30.62 10.17 5.58
CA GLU A 202 31.49 11.25 6.03
C GLU A 202 32.23 10.73 7.27
N THR A 203 33.56 10.63 7.20
CA THR A 203 34.39 9.96 8.23
C THR A 203 34.73 10.86 9.41
N ASP A 204 34.33 12.13 9.37
CA ASP A 204 34.68 13.12 10.38
C ASP A 204 33.73 13.07 11.59
N LEU A 205 34.28 12.75 12.76
CA LEU A 205 33.53 12.59 14.01
C LEU A 205 32.70 13.83 14.38
N LEU A 206 33.23 15.02 14.09
CA LEU A 206 32.56 16.29 14.36
C LEU A 206 31.35 16.50 13.44
N SER A 207 31.46 16.15 12.16
CA SER A 207 30.36 16.18 11.20
C SER A 207 29.25 15.19 11.58
N ILE A 208 29.63 13.98 12.02
CA ILE A 208 28.67 12.97 12.52
C ILE A 208 27.95 13.50 13.77
N ALA A 209 28.66 14.09 14.74
CA ALA A 209 28.06 14.61 15.96
C ALA A 209 27.06 15.75 15.68
N ILE A 210 27.40 16.67 14.77
CA ILE A 210 26.50 17.75 14.34
C ILE A 210 25.28 17.20 13.61
N MET A 211 25.47 16.21 12.73
CA MET A 211 24.37 15.57 11.99
C MET A 211 23.42 14.84 12.94
N VAL A 212 23.93 14.11 13.94
CA VAL A 212 23.09 13.44 14.95
C VAL A 212 22.27 14.47 15.73
N LEU A 213 22.88 15.53 16.25
CA LEU A 213 22.14 16.60 16.93
C LEU A 213 21.09 17.25 16.03
N GLY A 214 21.43 17.53 14.78
CA GLY A 214 20.51 18.07 13.77
C GLY A 214 19.32 17.14 13.52
N THR A 215 19.56 15.84 13.32
CA THR A 215 18.50 14.84 13.10
C THR A 215 17.62 14.65 14.33
N CYS A 216 18.16 14.70 15.54
CA CYS A 216 17.39 14.69 16.78
C CYS A 216 16.46 15.90 16.89
N LEU A 217 16.96 17.10 16.56
CA LEU A 217 16.15 18.32 16.56
C LEU A 217 15.02 18.27 15.52
N ILE A 218 15.32 17.80 14.30
CA ILE A 218 14.31 17.58 13.26
C ILE A 218 13.28 16.56 13.73
N GLY A 219 13.71 15.45 14.35
CA GLY A 219 12.82 14.44 14.91
C GLY A 219 11.87 14.99 15.97
N LEU A 220 12.39 15.82 16.90
CA LEU A 220 11.57 16.49 17.92
C LEU A 220 10.56 17.46 17.29
N LEU A 221 10.97 18.25 16.29
CA LEU A 221 10.08 19.16 15.59
C LEU A 221 8.98 18.43 14.82
N CYS A 222 9.33 17.35 14.09
CA CYS A 222 8.37 16.51 13.40
C CYS A 222 7.38 15.85 14.39
N GLY A 223 7.86 15.35 15.52
CA GLY A 223 7.02 14.80 16.58
C GLY A 223 6.07 15.85 17.18
N ALA A 224 6.57 17.06 17.45
CA ALA A 224 5.76 18.16 17.97
C ALA A 224 4.69 18.62 16.97
N LEU A 225 4.97 18.62 15.66
CA LEU A 225 4.00 18.94 14.61
C LEU A 225 2.99 17.82 14.32
N ALA A 226 3.35 16.55 14.59
CA ALA A 226 2.45 15.42 14.42
C ALA A 226 1.26 15.43 15.41
N VAL A 227 1.47 15.94 16.63
CA VAL A 227 0.42 16.04 17.65
C VAL A 227 -0.75 16.96 17.22
N PRO A 228 -0.55 18.23 16.85
CA PRO A 228 -1.65 19.08 16.40
C PRO A 228 -2.28 18.54 15.11
N PHE A 229 -1.48 17.98 14.19
CA PHE A 229 -2.00 17.36 12.98
C PHE A 229 -2.98 16.21 13.28
N THR A 230 -2.63 15.30 14.19
CA THR A 230 -3.49 14.19 14.59
C THR A 230 -4.74 14.66 15.37
N LEU A 231 -4.60 15.66 16.24
CA LEU A 231 -5.74 16.26 16.95
C LEU A 231 -6.74 16.94 16.00
N ILE A 232 -6.23 17.71 15.04
CA ILE A 232 -7.06 18.36 14.02
C ILE A 232 -7.76 17.31 13.16
N ASN A 233 -7.03 16.28 12.72
CA ASN A 233 -7.60 15.21 11.90
C ASN A 233 -8.68 14.41 12.64
N THR A 234 -8.45 14.06 13.91
CA THR A 234 -9.47 13.35 14.72
C THR A 234 -10.69 14.22 15.02
N ARG A 235 -10.52 15.54 15.20
CA ARG A 235 -11.65 16.48 15.37
C ARG A 235 -12.45 16.62 14.07
N MET A 236 -11.77 16.76 12.93
CA MET A 236 -12.42 16.79 11.61
C MET A 236 -13.18 15.50 11.31
N ALA A 237 -12.58 14.34 11.62
CA ALA A 237 -13.25 13.05 11.47
C ALA A 237 -14.54 12.98 12.30
N ARG A 238 -14.50 13.40 13.57
CA ARG A 238 -15.68 13.48 14.44
C ARG A 238 -16.75 14.42 13.88
N TRP A 239 -16.36 15.59 13.40
CA TRP A 239 -17.27 16.56 12.78
C TRP A 239 -17.96 15.98 11.54
N ARG A 240 -17.21 15.27 10.69
CA ARG A 240 -17.78 14.59 9.51
C ARG A 240 -18.80 13.53 9.90
N THR A 241 -18.55 12.75 10.95
CA THR A 241 -19.55 11.80 11.46
C THR A 241 -20.79 12.47 12.05
N VAL A 242 -20.68 13.65 12.66
CA VAL A 242 -21.87 14.36 13.17
C VAL A 242 -22.69 14.97 12.02
N LEU A 243 -22.03 15.59 11.03
CA LEU A 243 -22.69 16.26 9.92
C LEU A 243 -23.25 15.31 8.86
N PHE A 244 -22.48 14.27 8.52
CA PHE A 244 -22.81 13.34 7.43
C PHE A 244 -23.15 11.93 7.93
N GLY A 245 -23.13 11.69 9.25
CA GLY A 245 -23.50 10.41 9.84
C GLY A 245 -25.00 10.24 9.92
N GLY A 246 -25.66 10.01 8.78
CA GLY A 246 -26.88 9.21 8.78
C GLY A 246 -26.57 7.80 9.30
N LYS A 247 -27.56 7.15 9.96
CA LYS A 247 -27.45 5.81 10.58
C LYS A 247 -26.64 4.85 9.69
N ARG A 248 -25.38 4.57 10.07
CA ARG A 248 -24.55 3.56 9.40
C ARG A 248 -25.19 2.19 9.63
N ARG A 249 -25.78 1.61 8.58
CA ARG A 249 -26.11 0.18 8.53
C ARG A 249 -24.79 -0.57 8.33
N TRP A 250 -24.20 -1.04 9.42
CA TRP A 250 -23.23 -2.13 9.40
C TRP A 250 -23.99 -3.45 9.44
#